data_AF-A0A4V0HTW8-F1
#
_entry.id   AF-A0A4V0HTW8-F1
#
_cell.length_a   1.000
_cell.length_b   1.000
_cell.length_c   1.000
_cell.angle_alpha   90.00
_cell.angle_beta   90.00
_cell.angle_gamma   90.00
#
_symmetry.space_group_name_H-M   'P 1'
#
loop_
_entity.id
_entity.type
_entity.pdbx_description
1 polymer ?
#
loop_
_entity_poly.entity_id
_entity_poly.type
_entity_poly.pdbx_seq_one_letter_code
_entity_poly.pdbx_strand_id
1 'polypeptide(L)'
;MVTSKYADRLRLLKGRRLTFRDSEARAGKLVWRALWCLFTTPDRRVPVGTWSRAVWGWRRVEANTQHQLAHRINEMLAGVGYPARVAVEDGFFLLV
;
A
#
# COMPACT_ATOMS: atom_id res chain seq x y z
N MET A 1 -22.70 -7.12 10.35
CA MET A 1 -21.31 -7.38 9.91
C MET A 1 -21.14 -6.87 8.50
N VAL A 2 -20.48 -5.73 8.30
CA VAL A 2 -20.14 -5.24 6.96
C VAL A 2 -18.89 -6.01 6.52
N THR A 3 -19.10 -7.14 5.86
CA THR A 3 -18.02 -7.87 5.18
C THR A 3 -17.41 -6.93 4.15
N SER A 4 -16.18 -6.49 4.42
CA SER A 4 -15.40 -5.63 3.54
C SER A 4 -15.42 -6.21 2.13
N LYS A 5 -16.13 -5.53 1.21
CA LYS A 5 -16.47 -6.00 -0.15
C LYS A 5 -15.24 -6.26 -1.04
N TYR A 6 -14.03 -6.05 -0.50
CA TYR A 6 -12.74 -6.07 -1.17
C TYR A 6 -11.71 -6.98 -0.49
N ALA A 7 -12.10 -7.77 0.53
CA ALA A 7 -11.15 -8.43 1.43
C ALA A 7 -10.22 -9.48 0.78
N ASP A 8 -10.63 -10.26 -0.24
CA ASP A 8 -9.97 -11.58 -0.47
C ASP A 8 -9.32 -11.85 -1.83
N ARG A 9 -9.11 -10.85 -2.70
CA ARG A 9 -8.53 -11.13 -4.05
C ARG A 9 -7.18 -10.50 -4.36
N LEU A 10 -6.71 -9.53 -3.58
CA LEU A 10 -5.38 -8.98 -3.79
C LEU A 10 -4.36 -9.87 -3.07
N ARG A 11 -3.45 -10.50 -3.82
CA ARG A 11 -2.41 -11.36 -3.25
C ARG A 11 -1.04 -10.72 -3.41
N LEU A 12 -0.34 -10.60 -2.29
CA LEU A 12 1.06 -10.22 -2.24
C LEU A 12 1.90 -11.51 -2.27
N LEU A 13 2.52 -11.78 -3.42
CA LEU A 13 3.32 -12.97 -3.67
C LEU A 13 4.82 -12.70 -3.50
N LYS A 14 5.59 -13.77 -3.24
CA LYS A 14 7.06 -13.71 -3.22
C LYS A 14 7.61 -13.09 -4.51
N GLY A 15 8.74 -12.40 -4.39
CA GLY A 15 9.40 -11.74 -5.52
C GLY A 15 8.90 -10.34 -5.86
N ARG A 16 8.11 -9.72 -4.96
CA ARG A 16 7.47 -8.40 -5.13
C ARG A 16 6.38 -8.40 -6.19
N ARG A 17 5.54 -9.43 -6.19
CA ARG A 17 4.49 -9.61 -7.18
C ARG A 17 3.14 -9.41 -6.53
N LEU A 18 2.28 -8.69 -7.22
CA LEU A 18 0.92 -8.35 -6.82
C LEU A 18 0.00 -8.98 -7.85
N THR A 19 -0.99 -9.76 -7.40
CA THR A 19 -2.04 -10.25 -8.30
C THR A 19 -3.41 -9.83 -7.80
N PHE A 20 -4.28 -9.49 -8.74
CA PHE A 20 -5.70 -9.27 -8.50
C PHE A 20 -6.49 -9.83 -9.68
N ARG A 21 -7.38 -10.79 -9.41
CA ARG A 21 -8.08 -11.54 -10.47
C ARG A 21 -7.05 -12.12 -11.46
N ASP A 22 -7.19 -11.81 -12.74
CA ASP A 22 -6.33 -12.31 -13.82
C ASP A 22 -5.16 -11.36 -14.16
N SER A 23 -4.97 -10.29 -13.37
CA SER A 23 -3.90 -9.31 -13.56
C SER A 23 -2.76 -9.50 -12.57
N GLU A 24 -1.53 -9.37 -13.07
CA GLU A 24 -0.29 -9.43 -12.29
C GLU A 24 0.58 -8.21 -12.55
N ALA A 25 1.17 -7.65 -11.50
CA ALA A 25 2.17 -6.59 -11.60
C ALA A 25 3.36 -6.85 -10.66
N ARG A 26 4.53 -6.33 -11.05
CA ARG A 26 5.73 -6.37 -10.21
C ARG A 26 5.99 -5.02 -9.56
N ALA A 27 6.01 -5.01 -8.24
CA ALA A 27 6.26 -3.81 -7.45
C ALA A 27 7.74 -3.47 -7.35
N GLY A 28 8.04 -2.15 -7.41
CA GLY A 28 9.33 -1.62 -6.99
C GLY A 28 9.60 -1.89 -5.50
N LYS A 29 10.85 -1.82 -5.06
CA LYS A 29 11.24 -2.17 -3.67
C LYS A 29 10.48 -1.37 -2.61
N LEU A 30 10.33 -0.05 -2.80
CA LEU A 30 9.64 0.82 -1.85
C LEU A 30 8.13 0.61 -1.86
N VAL A 31 7.53 0.53 -3.05
CA VAL A 31 6.11 0.22 -3.24
C VAL A 31 5.75 -1.11 -2.59
N TRP A 32 6.59 -2.13 -2.76
CA TRP A 32 6.40 -3.43 -2.11
C TRP A 32 6.42 -3.35 -0.59
N ARG A 33 7.40 -2.64 0.00
CA ARG A 33 7.50 -2.47 1.46
C ARG A 33 6.27 -1.76 2.02
N ALA A 34 5.82 -0.72 1.32
CA ALA A 34 4.64 0.04 1.66
C ALA A 34 3.36 -0.81 1.60
N LEU A 35 3.15 -1.53 0.49
CA LEU A 35 2.03 -2.47 0.35
C LEU A 35 2.07 -3.54 1.42
N TRP A 36 3.23 -4.15 1.66
CA TRP A 36 3.38 -5.16 2.71
C TRP A 36 2.99 -4.58 4.07
N CYS A 37 3.53 -3.42 4.44
CA CYS A 37 3.21 -2.76 5.70
C CYS A 37 1.70 -2.48 5.84
N LEU A 38 1.05 -1.99 4.78
CA LEU A 38 -0.38 -1.67 4.78
C LEU A 38 -1.25 -2.93 4.96
N PHE A 39 -0.95 -3.98 4.19
CA PHE A 39 -1.76 -5.20 4.15
C PHE A 39 -1.50 -6.14 5.33
N THR A 40 -0.38 -5.99 6.05
CA THR A 40 -0.12 -6.71 7.31
C THR A 40 -0.59 -5.93 8.55
N THR A 41 -0.99 -4.66 8.40
CA THR A 41 -1.48 -3.86 9.53
C THR A 41 -2.99 -4.05 9.71
N PRO A 42 -3.46 -4.35 10.93
CA PRO A 42 -4.90 -4.39 11.24
C PRO A 42 -5.60 -3.09 10.78
N ASP A 43 -6.80 -3.23 10.24
CA ASP A 43 -7.60 -2.13 9.68
C ASP A 43 -6.94 -1.34 8.54
N ARG A 44 -5.78 -1.81 8.06
CA ARG A 44 -5.01 -1.20 6.97
C ARG A 44 -4.77 0.30 7.21
N ARG A 45 -4.61 0.69 8.47
CA ARG A 45 -4.36 2.07 8.90
C ARG A 45 -3.01 2.15 9.60
N VAL A 46 -2.05 2.82 8.99
CA VAL A 46 -0.64 2.86 9.41
C VAL A 46 -0.26 4.30 9.78
N PRO A 47 0.22 4.58 11.01
CA PRO A 47 0.76 5.90 11.35
C PRO A 47 1.92 6.30 10.43
N VAL A 48 2.01 7.58 10.06
CA VAL A 48 3.06 8.13 9.17
C VAL A 48 4.47 7.76 9.65
N GLY A 49 4.72 7.76 10.96
CA GLY A 49 6.01 7.37 11.52
C GLY A 49 6.34 5.89 11.30
N THR A 50 5.36 5.01 11.53
CA THR A 50 5.49 3.55 11.30
C THR A 50 5.68 3.25 9.82
N TRP A 51 4.88 3.88 8.96
CA TRP A 51 5.00 3.78 7.51
C TRP A 51 6.40 4.21 7.05
N SER A 52 6.84 5.38 7.50
CA SER A 52 8.13 5.94 7.15
C SER A 52 9.28 4.99 7.52
N ARG A 53 9.21 4.45 8.73
CA ARG A 53 10.17 3.47 9.24
C ARG A 53 10.17 2.17 8.43
N ALA A 54 9.00 1.66 8.06
CA ALA A 54 8.88 0.42 7.30
C ALA A 54 9.44 0.55 5.87
N VAL A 55 9.23 1.70 5.23
CA VAL A 55 9.61 1.92 3.84
C VAL A 55 11.08 2.35 3.71
N TRP A 56 11.48 3.40 4.44
CA TRP A 56 12.79 4.06 4.31
C TRP A 56 13.73 3.84 5.51
N GLY A 57 13.31 3.11 6.53
CA GLY A 57 14.12 2.90 7.74
C GLY A 57 14.21 4.17 8.58
N TRP A 58 15.40 4.49 9.05
CA TRP A 58 15.64 5.67 9.91
C TRP A 58 15.84 6.97 9.12
N ARG A 59 15.84 6.91 7.79
CA ARG A 59 16.03 8.10 6.96
C ARG A 59 14.82 9.01 7.10
N ARG A 60 15.06 10.28 7.43
CA ARG A 60 14.02 11.32 7.35
C ARG A 60 13.66 11.55 5.88
N VAL A 61 12.37 11.55 5.60
CA VAL A 61 11.82 11.69 4.25
C VAL A 61 10.73 12.75 4.29
N GLU A 62 10.81 13.70 3.36
CA GLU A 62 9.85 14.79 3.22
C GLU A 62 8.45 14.26 2.91
N ALA A 63 7.42 14.95 3.41
CA ALA A 63 6.02 14.58 3.20
C ALA A 63 5.70 14.38 1.70
N ASN A 64 6.20 15.26 0.83
CA ASN A 64 6.00 15.17 -0.61
C ASN A 64 6.48 13.82 -1.19
N THR A 65 7.64 13.31 -0.75
CA THR A 65 8.14 12.00 -1.19
C THR A 65 7.22 10.87 -0.75
N GLN A 66 6.59 11.00 0.43
CA GLN A 66 5.64 10.01 0.92
C GLN A 66 4.33 10.04 0.11
N HIS A 67 3.83 11.23 -0.24
CA HIS A 67 2.67 11.39 -1.11
C HIS A 67 2.93 10.85 -2.52
N GLN A 68 4.11 11.09 -3.09
CA GLN A 68 4.51 10.50 -4.37
C GLN A 68 4.54 8.96 -4.32
N LEU A 69 4.96 8.37 -3.20
CA LEU A 69 4.90 6.92 -3.03
C LEU A 69 3.45 6.41 -2.97
N ALA A 70 2.58 7.09 -2.22
CA ALA A 70 1.15 6.76 -2.18
C ALA A 70 0.51 6.84 -3.57
N HIS A 71 0.86 7.87 -4.35
CA HIS A 71 0.41 8.01 -5.74
C HIS A 71 0.85 6.83 -6.61
N ARG A 72 2.14 6.45 -6.57
CA ARG A 72 2.67 5.28 -7.31
C ARG A 72 2.02 3.97 -6.89
N ILE A 73 1.66 3.83 -5.62
CA ILE A 73 0.90 2.67 -5.15
C ILE A 73 -0.49 2.68 -5.79
N ASN A 74 -1.18 3.82 -5.82
CA ASN A 74 -2.50 3.95 -6.43
C ASN A 74 -2.48 3.65 -7.93
N GLU A 75 -1.49 4.14 -8.66
CA GLU A 75 -1.29 3.78 -10.08
C GLU A 75 -1.12 2.27 -10.27
N MET A 76 -0.34 1.62 -9.39
CA MET A 76 -0.13 0.18 -9.44
C MET A 76 -1.39 -0.63 -9.11
N LEU A 77 -2.12 -0.21 -8.07
CA LEU A 77 -3.39 -0.82 -7.69
C LEU A 77 -4.41 -0.69 -8.82
N ALA A 78 -4.54 0.51 -9.41
CA ALA A 78 -5.39 0.74 -10.55
C ALA A 78 -4.96 -0.09 -11.78
N GLY A 79 -3.65 -0.21 -12.02
CA GLY A 79 -3.10 -1.01 -13.12
C GLY A 79 -3.41 -2.50 -13.04
N VAL A 80 -3.58 -3.05 -11.82
CA VAL A 80 -4.08 -4.42 -11.62
C VAL A 80 -5.60 -4.50 -11.44
N GLY A 81 -6.32 -3.38 -11.61
CA GLY A 81 -7.77 -3.31 -11.44
C GLY A 81 -8.25 -3.42 -9.99
N TYR A 82 -7.38 -3.17 -9.01
CA TYR A 82 -7.75 -3.17 -7.60
C TYR A 82 -8.50 -1.86 -7.26
N PRO A 83 -9.71 -1.94 -6.70
CA PRO A 83 -10.60 -0.78 -6.59
C PRO A 83 -10.29 0.15 -5.41
N ALA A 84 -9.47 -0.28 -4.45
CA ALA A 84 -9.15 0.53 -3.28
C ALA A 84 -7.88 1.36 -3.52
N ARG A 85 -7.76 2.46 -2.80
CA ARG A 85 -6.66 3.43 -2.92
C ARG A 85 -6.05 3.73 -1.56
N VAL A 86 -4.79 4.15 -1.56
CA VAL A 86 -4.10 4.69 -0.40
C VAL A 86 -4.43 6.17 -0.27
N ALA A 87 -4.99 6.54 0.88
CA ALA A 87 -5.22 7.92 1.31
C ALA A 87 -4.29 8.27 2.48
N VAL A 88 -4.10 9.58 2.70
CA VAL A 88 -3.35 10.12 3.83
C VAL A 88 -4.27 11.03 4.61
N GLU A 89 -4.66 10.62 5.82
CA GLU A 89 -5.63 11.33 6.66
C GLU A 89 -5.15 11.33 8.11
N ASP A 90 -5.23 12.48 8.79
CA ASP A 90 -4.95 12.66 10.22
C ASP A 90 -3.63 12.03 10.72
N GLY A 91 -2.57 12.04 9.89
CA GLY A 91 -1.28 11.44 10.24
C GLY A 91 -1.19 9.92 10.02
N PHE A 92 -2.10 9.35 9.22
CA PHE A 92 -2.13 7.94 8.84
C PHE A 92 -2.12 7.77 7.33
N PHE A 93 -1.48 6.68 6.88
CA PHE A 93 -1.73 6.07 5.58
C PHE A 93 -2.79 5.00 5.75
N LEU A 94 -3.87 5.06 4.97
CA LEU A 94 -4.97 4.10 5.04
C LEU A 94 -5.39 3.63 3.66
N LEU A 95 -5.87 2.39 3.60
CA LEU A 95 -6.50 1.85 2.40
C LEU A 95 -8.01 2.12 2.45
N VAL A 96 -8.53 2.89 1.49
CA VAL A 96 -9.95 3.27 1.36
C VAL A 96 -10.58 2.76 0.07
#